data_AF-A0A9B0F181-F1
#
_entry.id   AF-A0A9B0F181-F1
#
_cell.length_a   1.000
_cell.length_b   1.000
_cell.length_c   1.000
_cell.angle_alpha   90.00
_cell.angle_beta   90.00
_cell.angle_gamma   90.00
#
_symmetry.space_group_name_H-M   'P 1'
#
loop_
_entity.id
_entity.type
_entity.pdbx_description
1 polymer ?
#
loop_
_entity_poly.entity_id
_entity_poly.type
_entity_poly.pdbx_seq_one_letter_code
_entity_poly.pdbx_strand_id
1 'polypeptide(L)'
;MKKTKNLQLLATFLLLVFFVSPSSTWALTTFGKPSPTQNQNSPPPPTPVGKARECKLESDCAGIQNTTCMSDHRDGRTRCLCGDYSAPLNGACTNKFKALHTSCNDDSECIEGAHCVQRNNSMSGKRCYCQEGYNEEGVLFCNGSSSVLIFHTTLLLLTLSIMKRNFC
;
A
#
# COMPACT_ATOMS: atom_id res chain seq x y z
N MET A 1 -41.53 -27.51 8.67
CA MET A 1 -41.30 -26.06 8.90
C MET A 1 -40.33 -25.70 10.04
N LYS A 2 -39.82 -26.64 10.86
CA LYS A 2 -38.95 -26.32 12.03
C LYS A 2 -37.45 -26.21 11.70
N LYS A 3 -36.97 -26.93 10.67
CA LYS A 3 -35.55 -26.94 10.25
C LYS A 3 -35.10 -25.64 9.56
N THR A 4 -35.99 -24.99 8.80
CA THR A 4 -35.66 -23.77 8.04
C THR A 4 -35.43 -22.55 8.94
N LYS A 5 -36.20 -22.43 10.03
CA LYS A 5 -36.03 -21.33 11.00
C LYS A 5 -34.73 -21.42 11.78
N ASN A 6 -34.28 -22.63 12.12
CA ASN A 6 -33.00 -22.83 12.81
C ASN A 6 -31.79 -22.53 11.93
N LEU A 7 -31.87 -22.85 10.63
CA LEU A 7 -30.82 -22.52 9.66
C LEU A 7 -30.73 -21.00 9.40
N GLN A 8 -31.89 -20.34 9.34
CA GLN A 8 -31.97 -18.89 9.15
C GLN A 8 -31.42 -18.14 10.37
N LEU A 9 -31.69 -18.62 11.59
CA LEU A 9 -31.14 -18.07 12.83
C LEU A 9 -29.60 -18.23 12.90
N LEU A 10 -29.08 -19.38 12.47
CA LEU A 10 -27.65 -19.66 12.44
C LEU A 10 -26.92 -18.77 11.43
N ALA A 11 -27.52 -18.57 10.25
CA ALA A 11 -26.97 -17.71 9.20
C ALA A 11 -26.91 -16.23 9.63
N THR A 12 -27.95 -15.73 10.30
CA THR A 12 -27.95 -14.36 10.84
C THR A 12 -26.93 -14.17 11.97
N PHE A 13 -26.72 -15.19 12.79
CA PHE A 13 -25.73 -15.15 13.87
C PHE A 13 -24.29 -15.11 13.32
N LEU A 14 -23.99 -15.94 12.32
CA LEU A 14 -22.67 -15.95 11.68
C LEU A 14 -22.35 -14.62 10.97
N LEU A 15 -23.33 -14.01 10.31
CA LEU A 15 -23.17 -12.68 9.70
C LEU A 15 -22.80 -11.61 10.74
N LEU A 16 -23.45 -11.60 11.91
CA LEU A 16 -23.15 -10.64 12.97
C LEU A 16 -21.73 -10.80 13.55
N VAL A 17 -21.23 -12.03 13.68
CA VAL A 17 -19.87 -12.29 14.19
C VAL A 17 -18.78 -11.78 13.23
N PHE A 18 -19.03 -11.85 11.92
CA PHE A 18 -18.11 -11.31 10.91
C PHE A 18 -18.07 -9.78 10.88
N PHE A 19 -19.18 -9.08 11.16
CA PHE A 19 -19.22 -7.62 11.21
C PHE A 19 -18.61 -7.00 12.48
N VAL A 20 -18.48 -7.77 13.57
CA VAL A 20 -18.05 -7.28 14.89
C VAL A 20 -16.63 -7.74 15.26
N SER A 21 -15.83 -8.19 14.29
CA SER A 21 -14.43 -8.57 14.56
C SER A 21 -13.48 -7.39 14.33
N PRO A 22 -13.06 -6.63 15.37
CA PRO A 22 -11.99 -5.66 15.23
C PRO A 22 -10.67 -6.39 14.99
N SER A 23 -10.06 -6.16 13.84
CA SER A 23 -8.68 -6.53 13.56
C SER A 23 -7.74 -5.69 14.42
N SER A 24 -7.46 -6.11 15.65
CA SER A 24 -6.43 -5.49 16.49
C SER A 24 -5.05 -6.01 16.09
N THR A 25 -4.37 -5.29 15.22
CA THR A 25 -2.91 -5.43 15.02
C THR A 25 -2.19 -4.86 16.25
N TRP A 26 -1.61 -5.74 17.06
CA TRP A 26 -0.63 -5.38 18.09
C TRP A 26 0.77 -5.62 17.54
N ALA A 27 1.62 -4.60 17.55
CA ALA A 27 3.05 -4.77 17.36
C ALA A 27 3.81 -3.82 18.28
N LEU A 28 4.25 -4.33 19.44
CA LEU A 28 5.38 -3.76 20.18
C LEU A 28 6.66 -4.34 19.59
N THR A 29 7.54 -3.50 19.04
CA THR A 29 8.90 -3.92 18.68
C THR A 29 9.89 -3.23 19.61
N THR A 30 10.70 -4.02 20.31
CA THR A 30 11.72 -3.57 21.25
C THR A 30 13.04 -3.37 20.52
N PHE A 31 13.86 -2.42 20.98
CA PHE A 31 15.12 -2.05 20.35
C PHE A 31 16.16 -3.19 20.45
N GLY A 32 16.38 -3.89 19.33
CA GLY A 32 17.56 -4.71 19.09
C GLY A 32 18.65 -3.91 18.39
N LYS A 33 19.75 -3.65 19.09
CA LYS A 33 20.97 -2.96 18.63
C LYS A 33 21.70 -3.79 17.56
N PRO A 34 22.04 -3.26 16.36
CA PRO A 34 22.96 -3.95 15.45
C PRO A 34 24.42 -3.50 15.67
N SER A 35 25.31 -4.49 15.85
CA SER A 35 26.78 -4.37 15.76
C SER A 35 27.25 -4.43 14.29
N PRO A 36 28.46 -3.95 13.96
CA PRO A 36 28.79 -3.47 12.62
C PRO A 36 29.49 -4.52 11.75
N THR A 37 29.23 -4.52 10.44
CA THR A 37 30.14 -5.09 9.43
C THR A 37 30.11 -4.27 8.13
N GLN A 38 31.04 -3.31 8.11
CA GLN A 38 31.93 -2.90 7.02
C GLN A 38 31.70 -3.50 5.62
N ASN A 39 31.43 -2.63 4.64
CA ASN A 39 32.19 -2.69 3.38
C ASN A 39 32.34 -1.31 2.72
N GLN A 40 33.54 -1.10 2.19
CA GLN A 40 34.13 0.18 1.82
C GLN A 40 33.49 0.80 0.57
N ASN A 41 33.04 2.05 0.70
CA ASN A 41 33.26 3.14 -0.25
C ASN A 41 33.00 4.45 0.52
N SER A 42 33.80 5.47 0.24
CA SER A 42 33.89 6.76 0.94
C SER A 42 32.54 7.28 1.44
N PRO A 43 32.40 7.72 2.72
CA PRO A 43 31.11 8.15 3.23
C PRO A 43 30.67 9.42 2.49
N PRO A 44 29.46 9.46 1.88
CA PRO A 44 28.88 10.72 1.46
C PRO A 44 28.71 11.63 2.70
N PRO A 45 28.82 12.96 2.55
CA PRO A 45 28.77 13.90 3.67
C PRO A 45 27.53 13.64 4.52
N PRO A 46 27.64 13.68 5.86
CA PRO A 46 26.54 13.35 6.76
C PRO A 46 25.37 14.25 6.44
N THR A 47 24.27 13.66 5.97
CA THR A 47 23.01 14.37 5.80
C THR A 47 22.60 14.93 7.16
N PRO A 48 22.33 16.24 7.26
CA PRO A 48 21.83 16.82 8.50
C PRO A 48 20.60 16.04 8.98
N VAL A 49 20.60 15.69 10.26
CA VAL A 49 19.51 14.98 10.92
C VAL A 49 18.20 15.74 10.63
N GLY A 50 17.26 15.12 9.92
CA GLY A 50 15.97 15.71 9.58
C GLY A 50 15.86 16.41 8.21
N LYS A 51 16.90 16.42 7.36
CA LYS A 51 16.77 16.83 5.95
C LYS A 51 17.13 15.69 4.99
N ALA A 52 16.17 15.31 4.15
CA ALA A 52 16.39 14.36 3.06
C ALA A 52 17.41 14.90 2.06
N ARG A 53 18.23 13.99 1.50
CA ARG A 53 19.26 14.31 0.50
C ARG A 53 18.59 14.79 -0.79
N GLU A 54 19.05 15.91 -1.36
CA GLU A 54 18.60 16.35 -2.70
C GLU A 54 19.13 15.42 -3.79
N CYS A 55 18.32 15.17 -4.82
CA CYS A 55 18.64 14.27 -5.92
C CYS A 55 18.19 14.86 -7.26
N LYS A 56 18.88 14.50 -8.33
CA LYS A 56 18.47 14.75 -9.73
C LYS A 56 18.12 13.46 -10.44
N LEU A 57 18.78 12.37 -10.06
CA LEU A 57 18.62 11.04 -10.63
C LEU A 57 18.43 10.03 -9.49
N GLU A 58 17.80 8.90 -9.80
CA GLU A 58 17.61 7.79 -8.84
C GLU A 58 18.94 7.26 -8.29
N SER A 59 20.00 7.31 -9.11
CA SER A 59 21.35 6.92 -8.70
C SER A 59 21.92 7.73 -7.53
N ASP A 60 21.45 8.97 -7.34
CA ASP A 60 21.88 9.82 -6.23
C ASP A 60 21.39 9.27 -4.88
N CYS A 61 20.33 8.46 -4.91
CA CYS A 61 19.71 7.82 -3.76
C CYS A 61 20.27 6.42 -3.47
N ALA A 62 21.17 5.88 -4.30
CA ALA A 62 21.70 4.51 -4.17
C ALA A 62 22.41 4.22 -2.83
N GLY A 63 22.87 5.26 -2.12
CA GLY A 63 23.48 5.13 -0.79
C GLY A 63 22.49 5.12 0.38
N ILE A 64 21.20 5.26 0.10
CA ILE A 64 20.15 5.38 1.13
C ILE A 64 19.09 4.30 0.85
N GLN A 65 18.98 3.36 1.77
CA GLN A 65 18.13 2.18 1.57
C GLN A 65 16.65 2.55 1.48
N ASN A 66 15.94 1.93 0.52
CA ASN A 66 14.50 2.10 0.29
C ASN A 66 14.05 3.56 0.06
N THR A 67 14.91 4.38 -0.54
CA THR A 67 14.54 5.74 -0.98
C THR A 67 14.37 5.81 -2.49
N THR A 68 13.58 6.78 -2.93
CA THR A 68 13.40 7.11 -4.33
C THR A 68 13.51 8.61 -4.53
N CYS A 69 14.07 9.02 -5.67
CA CYS A 69 14.21 10.41 -6.04
C CYS A 69 12.86 10.97 -6.49
N MET A 70 12.21 11.77 -5.64
CA MET A 70 10.88 12.30 -5.87
C MET A 70 10.76 13.75 -5.40
N SER A 71 9.80 14.49 -5.94
CA SER A 71 9.54 15.88 -5.55
C SER A 71 8.88 15.92 -4.17
N ASP A 72 9.51 16.64 -3.24
CA ASP A 72 8.97 16.92 -1.92
C ASP A 72 7.74 17.84 -2.03
N HIS A 73 6.63 17.46 -1.41
CA HIS A 73 5.38 18.24 -1.46
C HIS A 73 5.51 19.62 -0.80
N ARG A 74 6.49 19.81 0.09
CA ARG A 74 6.64 21.05 0.88
C ARG A 74 7.19 22.21 0.06
N ASP A 75 8.08 21.94 -0.89
CA ASP A 75 8.78 22.98 -1.66
C ASP A 75 9.05 22.59 -3.13
N GLY A 76 8.57 21.44 -3.58
CA GLY A 76 8.68 20.96 -4.97
C GLY A 76 10.08 20.50 -5.36
N ARG A 77 11.07 20.52 -4.46
CA ARG A 77 12.44 20.08 -4.78
C ARG A 77 12.55 18.56 -4.74
N THR A 78 13.35 18.00 -5.64
CA THR A 78 13.58 16.56 -5.71
C THR A 78 14.56 16.09 -4.64
N ARG A 79 14.14 15.12 -3.84
CA ARG A 79 14.90 14.53 -2.73
C ARG A 79 14.74 13.02 -2.69
N CYS A 80 15.72 12.35 -2.11
CA CYS A 80 15.63 10.93 -1.76
C CYS A 80 14.69 10.78 -0.56
N LEU A 81 13.44 10.46 -0.85
CA LEU A 81 12.38 10.30 0.14
C LEU A 81 11.94 8.84 0.20
N CYS A 82 11.34 8.48 1.31
CA CYS A 82 10.69 7.20 1.51
C CYS A 82 9.38 7.12 0.73
N GLY A 83 8.80 5.92 0.59
CA GLY A 83 7.50 5.73 -0.10
C GLY A 83 6.33 6.51 0.51
N ASP A 84 6.49 7.02 1.74
CA ASP A 84 5.55 7.86 2.46
C ASP A 84 5.94 9.36 2.44
N TYR A 85 6.82 9.78 1.51
CA TYR A 85 7.33 11.16 1.39
C TYR A 85 8.10 11.65 2.63
N SER A 86 8.42 10.77 3.58
CA SER A 86 9.23 11.11 4.75
C SER A 86 10.73 11.08 4.44
N ALA A 87 11.51 11.79 5.26
CA ALA A 87 12.96 11.72 5.17
C ALA A 87 13.47 10.40 5.78
N PRO A 88 14.46 9.75 5.15
CA PRO A 88 15.06 8.52 5.66
C PRO A 88 15.64 8.74 7.06
N LEU A 89 15.37 7.82 7.98
CA LEU A 89 15.90 7.85 9.34
C LEU A 89 17.20 7.03 9.38
N ASN A 90 18.31 7.64 9.81
CA ASN A 90 19.63 7.00 9.83
C ASN A 90 20.07 6.39 8.48
N GLY A 91 19.67 7.01 7.37
CA GLY A 91 20.04 6.56 6.02
C GLY A 91 19.22 5.38 5.48
N ALA A 92 18.07 5.08 6.08
CA ALA A 92 17.15 4.05 5.58
C ALA A 92 15.68 4.40 5.81
N CYS A 93 14.81 3.92 4.92
CA CYS A 93 13.37 3.92 5.14
C CYS A 93 12.92 2.61 5.79
N THR A 94 12.09 2.72 6.82
CA THR A 94 11.45 1.58 7.47
C THR A 94 10.41 0.92 6.56
N ASN A 95 9.76 1.73 5.71
CA ASN A 95 8.78 1.26 4.76
C ASN A 95 9.47 0.61 3.54
N LYS A 96 9.02 -0.58 3.17
CA LYS A 96 9.51 -1.33 2.01
C LYS A 96 8.74 -0.99 0.72
N PHE A 97 7.56 -0.39 0.87
CA PHE A 97 6.71 -0.04 -0.25
C PHE A 97 7.16 1.29 -0.87
N LYS A 98 7.12 1.34 -2.18
CA LYS A 98 7.43 2.50 -3.01
C LYS A 98 6.18 3.32 -3.28
N ALA A 99 6.34 4.64 -3.34
CA ALA A 99 5.26 5.58 -3.61
C ALA A 99 4.69 5.42 -5.03
N LEU A 100 3.50 5.99 -5.26
CA LEU A 100 2.95 6.13 -6.60
C LEU A 100 3.88 6.90 -7.53
N HIS A 101 3.83 6.58 -8.82
CA HIS A 101 4.64 7.18 -9.90
C HIS A 101 6.16 6.96 -9.79
N THR A 102 6.61 6.17 -8.82
CA THR A 102 8.02 5.78 -8.71
C THR A 102 8.32 4.54 -9.52
N SER A 103 9.58 4.34 -9.89
CA SER A 103 10.02 3.16 -10.64
C SER A 103 9.97 1.88 -9.80
N CYS A 104 9.40 0.83 -10.37
CA CYS A 104 9.22 -0.48 -9.74
C CYS A 104 9.65 -1.60 -10.69
N ASN A 105 9.97 -2.77 -10.13
CA ASN A 105 10.18 -3.99 -10.93
C ASN A 105 9.00 -4.97 -10.82
N ASP A 106 8.44 -5.06 -9.63
CA ASP A 106 7.38 -6.00 -9.23
C ASP A 106 6.24 -5.30 -8.50
N ASP A 107 5.04 -5.88 -8.55
CA ASP A 107 3.84 -5.36 -7.89
C ASP A 107 3.99 -5.33 -6.35
N SER A 108 4.77 -6.27 -5.78
CA SER A 108 5.03 -6.34 -4.34
C SER A 108 5.85 -5.18 -3.78
N GLU A 109 6.51 -4.40 -4.65
CA GLU A 109 7.21 -3.18 -4.26
C GLU A 109 6.28 -1.98 -4.12
N CYS A 110 5.06 -2.03 -4.67
CA CYS A 110 4.13 -0.91 -4.66
C CYS A 110 3.27 -0.89 -3.38
N ILE A 111 2.74 0.29 -3.04
CA ILE A 111 1.76 0.44 -1.96
C ILE A 111 0.50 -0.42 -2.19
N GLU A 112 -0.24 -0.68 -1.12
CA GLU A 112 -1.50 -1.41 -1.19
C GLU A 112 -2.50 -0.73 -2.14
N GLY A 113 -3.13 -1.54 -3.00
CA GLY A 113 -4.03 -1.05 -4.07
C GLY A 113 -3.32 -0.52 -5.32
N ALA A 114 -1.98 -0.57 -5.38
CA ALA A 114 -1.19 -0.24 -6.57
C ALA A 114 -0.58 -1.49 -7.23
N HIS A 115 -0.16 -1.34 -8.49
CA HIS A 115 0.48 -2.37 -9.31
C HIS A 115 1.57 -1.73 -10.20
N CYS A 116 2.55 -2.54 -10.59
CA CYS A 116 3.75 -2.11 -11.29
C CYS A 116 3.58 -2.28 -12.81
N VAL A 117 3.15 -1.21 -13.48
CA VAL A 117 2.86 -1.25 -14.92
C VAL A 117 3.56 -0.15 -15.70
N GLN A 118 3.74 -0.40 -16.99
CA GLN A 118 4.27 0.58 -17.93
C GLN A 118 3.10 1.17 -18.73
N ARG A 119 2.59 2.33 -18.30
CA ARG A 119 1.42 2.98 -18.92
C ARG A 119 1.71 3.54 -20.32
N ASN A 120 2.95 4.01 -20.56
CA ASN A 120 3.35 4.63 -21.82
C ASN A 120 4.69 4.07 -22.32
N ASN A 121 4.73 3.62 -23.57
CA ASN A 121 5.96 3.09 -24.20
C ASN A 121 7.07 4.15 -24.35
N SER A 122 6.71 5.44 -24.23
CA SER A 122 7.66 6.58 -24.27
C SER A 122 8.36 6.84 -22.94
N MET A 123 7.80 6.37 -21.82
CA MET A 123 8.44 6.45 -20.50
C MET A 123 9.19 5.14 -20.30
N SER A 124 10.52 5.20 -20.28
CA SER A 124 11.35 4.04 -20.03
C SER A 124 11.17 3.59 -18.58
N GLY A 125 10.56 2.42 -18.37
CA GLY A 125 10.45 1.77 -17.06
C GLY A 125 9.01 1.61 -16.55
N LYS A 126 8.80 0.55 -15.77
CA LYS A 126 7.54 0.32 -15.05
C LYS A 126 7.46 1.23 -13.83
N ARG A 127 6.25 1.68 -13.49
CA ARG A 127 5.99 2.52 -12.32
C ARG A 127 4.77 2.04 -11.55
N CYS A 128 4.71 2.38 -10.26
CA CYS A 128 3.56 2.05 -9.42
C CYS A 128 2.37 2.95 -9.77
N TYR A 129 1.25 2.34 -10.13
CA TYR A 129 -0.03 3.00 -10.39
C TYR A 129 -1.16 2.33 -9.63
N CYS A 130 -2.20 3.08 -9.26
CA CYS A 130 -3.38 2.47 -8.65
C CYS A 130 -4.02 1.44 -9.60
N GLN A 131 -4.44 0.31 -9.04
CA GLN A 131 -5.17 -0.73 -9.74
C GLN A 131 -6.52 -0.20 -10.26
N GLU A 132 -7.08 -0.88 -11.26
CA GLU A 132 -8.41 -0.54 -11.75
C GLU A 132 -9.45 -0.62 -10.61
N GLY A 133 -10.28 0.42 -10.48
CA GLY A 133 -11.24 0.55 -9.37
C GLY A 133 -10.69 1.28 -8.14
N TYR A 134 -9.41 1.62 -8.11
CA TYR A 134 -8.81 2.52 -7.12
C TYR A 134 -8.48 3.88 -7.74
N ASN A 135 -8.73 4.95 -6.96
CA ASN A 135 -8.40 6.31 -7.34
C ASN A 135 -7.21 6.81 -6.50
N GLU A 136 -6.36 7.65 -7.09
CA GLU A 136 -5.27 8.31 -6.37
C GLU A 136 -5.87 9.36 -5.43
N GLU A 137 -5.80 9.12 -4.12
CA GLU A 137 -6.21 10.10 -3.10
C GLU A 137 -4.96 10.67 -2.42
N GLY A 138 -4.52 11.82 -2.93
CA GLY A 138 -3.21 12.36 -2.60
C GLY A 138 -2.08 11.57 -3.29
N VAL A 139 -0.87 11.68 -2.75
CA VAL A 139 0.33 11.12 -3.39
C VAL A 139 0.79 9.78 -2.78
N LEU A 140 0.12 9.34 -1.72
CA LEU A 140 0.56 8.21 -0.88
C LEU A 140 -0.39 7.01 -0.87
N PHE A 141 -1.64 7.17 -1.31
CA PHE A 141 -2.65 6.14 -1.11
C PHE A 141 -3.56 5.99 -2.33
N CYS A 142 -3.89 4.74 -2.63
CA CYS A 142 -4.94 4.38 -3.56
C CYS A 142 -6.23 4.18 -2.77
N ASN A 143 -7.16 5.14 -2.84
CA ASN A 143 -8.47 4.98 -2.22
C ASN A 143 -9.49 4.48 -3.24
N GLY A 144 -10.13 3.37 -2.91
CA GLY A 144 -11.13 2.74 -3.74
C GLY A 144 -11.53 1.41 -3.15
N SER A 145 -12.70 0.94 -3.57
CA SER A 145 -13.18 -0.38 -3.19
C SER A 145 -13.14 -1.25 -4.43
N SER A 146 -12.13 -2.13 -4.49
CA SER A 146 -12.17 -3.25 -5.41
C SER A 146 -13.38 -4.12 -5.06
N SER A 147 -14.41 -4.03 -5.89
CA SER A 147 -15.45 -5.05 -6.05
C SER A 147 -16.38 -5.38 -4.87
N VAL A 148 -16.20 -4.85 -3.65
CA VAL A 148 -17.05 -5.19 -2.49
C VAL A 148 -18.52 -4.85 -2.75
N LEU A 149 -18.80 -3.70 -3.38
CA LEU A 149 -20.16 -3.32 -3.78
C LEU A 149 -20.74 -4.24 -4.87
N ILE A 150 -19.93 -4.74 -5.80
CA ILE A 150 -20.37 -5.65 -6.87
C ILE A 150 -20.68 -7.03 -6.29
N PHE A 151 -19.84 -7.54 -5.38
CA PHE A 151 -20.09 -8.80 -4.69
C PHE A 151 -21.34 -8.73 -3.80
N HIS A 152 -21.54 -7.62 -3.06
CA HIS A 152 -22.75 -7.47 -2.24
C HIS A 152 -24.02 -7.32 -3.07
N THR A 153 -23.99 -6.57 -4.17
CA THR A 153 -25.16 -6.39 -5.03
C THR A 153 -25.52 -7.67 -5.79
N THR A 154 -24.54 -8.40 -6.31
CA THR A 154 -24.77 -9.70 -6.97
C THR A 154 -25.31 -10.75 -6.00
N LEU A 155 -24.77 -10.83 -4.77
CA LEU A 155 -25.28 -11.72 -3.73
C LEU A 155 -26.71 -11.36 -3.30
N LEU A 156 -27.02 -10.07 -3.17
CA LEU A 156 -28.37 -9.60 -2.85
C LEU A 156 -29.38 -9.96 -3.97
N LEU A 157 -28.99 -9.78 -5.23
CA LEU A 157 -29.84 -10.15 -6.38
C LEU A 157 -30.06 -11.67 -6.49
N LEU A 158 -29.02 -12.47 -6.21
CA LEU A 158 -29.12 -13.93 -6.16
C LEU A 158 -30.07 -14.39 -5.05
N THR A 159 -29.92 -13.84 -3.84
CA THR A 159 -30.80 -14.18 -2.71
C THR A 159 -32.26 -13.78 -2.97
N LEU A 160 -32.51 -12.59 -3.53
CA LEU A 160 -33.86 -12.17 -3.92
C LEU A 160 -34.48 -13.10 -5.00
N SER A 161 -33.67 -13.54 -5.97
CA SER A 161 -34.12 -14.47 -7.02
C SER A 161 -34.48 -15.85 -6.46
N ILE A 162 -33.71 -16.35 -5.49
CA ILE A 162 -33.98 -17.62 -4.80
C ILE A 162 -35.22 -17.49 -3.90
N MET A 163 -35.39 -16.36 -3.21
CA MET A 163 -36.58 -16.10 -2.38
C MET A 163 -37.85 -15.99 -3.22
N LYS A 164 -37.79 -15.31 -4.39
CA LYS A 164 -38.92 -15.22 -5.33
C LYS A 164 -39.35 -16.60 -5.84
N ARG A 165 -38.40 -17.49 -6.15
CA ARG A 165 -38.70 -18.87 -6.60
C ARG A 165 -39.30 -19.77 -5.53
N ASN A 166 -39.09 -19.49 -4.24
CA ASN A 166 -39.64 -20.29 -3.15
C ASN A 166 -41.01 -19.79 -2.66
N PHE A 167 -41.44 -18.60 -3.09
CA PHE A 167 -42.69 -17.96 -2.69
C PHE A 167 -43.78 -17.93 -3.79
N CYS A 168 -43.45 -18.33 -5.02
CA CYS A 168 -44.43 -18.69 -6.07
C CYS A 168 -44.53 -20.21 -6.17
#